data_AF-U1P895-F1
#
_entry.id   AF-U1P895-F1
#
_cell.length_a   1.000
_cell.length_b   1.000
_cell.length_c   1.000
_cell.angle_alpha   90.00
_cell.angle_beta   90.00
_cell.angle_gamma   90.00
#
_symmetry.space_group_name_H-M   'P 1'
#
loop_
_entity.id
_entity.type
_entity.pdbx_description
1 polymer ?
#
loop_
_entity_poly.entity_id
_entity_poly.type
_entity_poly.pdbx_seq_one_letter_code
_entity_poly.pdbx_strand_id
1 'polypeptide(L)'
;MRLVADVHVKTAYISALRSEGHSVERVVDIDSLGATATDSEIRSYAQAEGAVILTNDTKDFAAFDTHSGIIIVPQTDVTAGAVAGAINRIERVVSDPSTLVLHATNWL
;
A
#
# COMPACT_ATOMS: atom_id res chain seq x y z
N MET A 1 3.13 9.49 3.94
CA MET A 1 2.89 9.22 2.50
C MET A 1 1.40 8.96 2.24
N ARG A 2 0.97 8.99 0.98
CA ARG A 2 -0.39 8.64 0.55
C ARG A 2 -0.45 7.19 0.09
N LEU A 3 -1.41 6.43 0.61
CA LEU A 3 -1.56 4.99 0.39
C LEU A 3 -2.98 4.64 -0.05
N VAL A 4 -3.10 3.74 -1.02
CA VAL A 4 -4.35 3.07 -1.37
C VAL A 4 -4.23 1.62 -0.96
N ALA A 5 -5.00 1.21 0.05
CA ALA A 5 -5.00 -0.12 0.60
C ALA A 5 -6.00 -1.02 -0.13
N ASP A 6 -5.50 -2.15 -0.64
CA ASP A 6 -6.32 -3.21 -1.22
C ASP A 6 -7.36 -3.74 -0.21
N VAL A 7 -8.43 -4.35 -0.72
CA VAL A 7 -9.57 -4.91 0.00
C VAL A 7 -9.15 -5.83 1.15
N HIS A 8 -8.11 -6.65 0.92
CA HIS A 8 -7.65 -7.67 1.86
C HIS A 8 -6.68 -7.13 2.93
N VAL A 9 -6.27 -5.86 2.85
CA VAL A 9 -5.40 -5.26 3.86
C VAL A 9 -6.15 -5.14 5.18
N LYS A 10 -5.57 -5.74 6.23
CA LYS A 10 -6.16 -5.74 7.58
C LYS A 10 -6.39 -4.31 8.08
N THR A 11 -7.59 -4.03 8.59
CA THR A 11 -7.95 -2.72 9.17
C THR A 11 -6.99 -2.27 10.26
N ALA A 12 -6.42 -3.20 11.05
CA ALA A 12 -5.42 -2.88 12.06
C ALA A 12 -4.17 -2.20 11.48
N TYR A 13 -3.71 -2.62 10.30
CA TYR A 13 -2.55 -1.99 9.64
C TYR A 13 -2.90 -0.58 9.18
N ILE A 14 -4.09 -0.39 8.63
CA ILE A 14 -4.59 0.91 8.18
C ILE A 14 -4.71 1.88 9.36
N SER A 15 -5.29 1.44 10.48
CA SER A 15 -5.39 2.24 11.69
C SER A 15 -4.02 2.65 12.23
N ALA A 16 -3.05 1.73 12.24
CA ALA A 16 -1.69 2.05 12.67
C ALA A 16 -1.02 3.08 11.75
N LEU A 17 -1.13 2.91 10.42
CA LEU A 17 -0.58 3.86 9.46
C LEU A 17 -1.20 5.25 9.56
N ARG A 18 -2.52 5.33 9.76
CA ARG A 18 -3.21 6.62 9.99
C ARG A 18 -2.73 7.29 11.28
N SER A 19 -2.53 6.52 12.36
CA SER A 19 -1.99 7.03 13.62
C SER A 19 -0.56 7.56 13.50
N GLU A 20 0.25 7.02 12.57
CA GLU A 20 1.59 7.51 12.25
C GLU A 20 1.58 8.71 11.27
N GLY A 21 0.40 9.18 10.85
CA GLY A 21 0.24 10.36 10.00
C GLY A 21 0.23 10.08 8.49
N HIS A 22 0.17 8.82 8.06
CA HIS A 22 -0.03 8.51 6.64
C HIS A 22 -1.49 8.76 6.23
N SER A 23 -1.70 9.25 5.00
CA SER A 23 -3.03 9.29 4.39
C SER A 23 -3.31 7.94 3.77
N VAL A 24 -4.28 7.19 4.31
CA VAL A 24 -4.61 5.84 3.83
C VAL A 24 -6.08 5.79 3.43
N GLU A 25 -6.34 5.46 2.18
CA GLU A 25 -7.68 5.21 1.63
C GLU A 25 -7.81 3.71 1.35
N ARG A 26 -8.97 3.10 1.63
CA ARG A 26 -9.22 1.71 1.22
C ARG A 26 -9.93 1.71 -0.11
N VAL A 27 -9.58 0.77 -0.97
CA VAL A 27 -10.26 0.53 -2.26
C VAL A 27 -11.79 0.44 -2.10
N VAL A 28 -12.27 -0.25 -1.06
CA VAL A 28 -13.71 -0.40 -0.80
C VAL A 28 -14.43 0.88 -0.39
N ASP A 29 -13.69 1.87 0.12
CA ASP A 29 -14.22 3.14 0.64
C ASP A 29 -14.10 4.28 -0.40
N ILE A 30 -13.50 4.02 -1.58
CA ILE A 30 -13.31 5.00 -2.65
C ILE A 30 -14.49 4.92 -3.61
N ASP A 31 -15.23 6.02 -3.77
CA ASP A 31 -16.45 6.11 -4.58
C ASP A 31 -16.27 5.65 -6.05
N SER A 32 -15.09 5.90 -6.63
CA SER A 32 -14.78 5.52 -8.02
C SER A 32 -14.30 4.08 -8.19
N LEU A 33 -14.08 3.35 -7.09
CA LEU A 33 -13.55 1.99 -7.09
C LEU A 33 -14.56 1.01 -6.48
N GLY A 34 -14.53 0.77 -5.17
CA GLY A 34 -15.40 -0.19 -4.51
C GLY A 34 -14.85 -1.63 -4.50
N ALA A 35 -15.61 -2.56 -3.90
CA ALA A 35 -15.13 -3.90 -3.54
C ALA A 35 -14.82 -4.83 -4.72
N THR A 36 -15.26 -4.49 -5.93
CA THR A 36 -15.02 -5.27 -7.15
C THR A 36 -14.05 -4.59 -8.11
N ALA A 37 -13.35 -3.54 -7.65
CA ALA A 37 -12.36 -2.84 -8.45
C ALA A 37 -11.25 -3.80 -8.89
N THR A 38 -10.92 -3.76 -10.17
CA THR A 38 -9.80 -4.52 -10.73
C THR A 38 -8.47 -3.88 -10.37
N ASP A 39 -7.39 -4.65 -10.40
CA ASP A 39 -6.03 -4.14 -10.16
C ASP A 39 -5.69 -2.97 -11.09
N SER A 40 -6.20 -3.00 -12.32
CA SER A 40 -5.99 -1.96 -13.31
C SER A 40 -6.67 -0.63 -12.94
N GLU A 41 -7.86 -0.68 -12.32
CA GLU A 41 -8.59 0.49 -11.84
C GLU A 41 -7.93 1.06 -10.58
N ILE A 42 -7.59 0.19 -9.63
CA ILE A 42 -6.87 0.57 -8.41
C ILE A 42 -5.55 1.25 -8.76
N ARG A 43 -4.81 0.70 -9.72
CA ARG A 43 -3.55 1.27 -10.21
C ARG A 43 -3.75 2.62 -10.89
N SER A 44 -4.73 2.74 -11.77
CA SER A 44 -5.01 4.00 -12.48
C SER A 44 -5.38 5.10 -11.51
N TYR A 45 -6.18 4.78 -10.50
CA TYR A 45 -6.52 5.67 -9.40
C TYR A 45 -5.27 6.05 -8.59
N ALA A 46 -4.50 5.08 -8.14
CA ALA A 46 -3.27 5.31 -7.37
C ALA A 46 -2.29 6.21 -8.13
N GLN A 47 -2.15 6.01 -9.44
CA GLN A 47 -1.30 6.84 -10.29
C GLN A 47 -1.81 8.28 -10.42
N ALA A 48 -3.11 8.46 -10.65
CA ALA A 48 -3.73 9.79 -10.73
C ALA A 48 -3.59 10.57 -9.42
N GLU A 49 -3.68 9.87 -8.29
CA GLU A 49 -3.64 10.45 -6.95
C GLU A 49 -2.23 10.55 -6.35
N GLY A 50 -1.20 10.06 -7.06
CA GLY A 50 0.17 9.99 -6.55
C GLY A 50 0.31 9.13 -5.30
N ALA A 51 -0.49 8.07 -5.18
CA ALA A 51 -0.56 7.19 -4.03
C ALA A 51 0.19 5.87 -4.27
N VAL A 52 0.83 5.35 -3.23
CA VAL A 52 1.46 4.02 -3.25
C VAL A 52 0.40 2.95 -2.94
N ILE A 53 0.40 1.85 -3.69
CA ILE A 53 -0.52 0.74 -3.45
C ILE A 53 -0.01 -0.09 -2.28
N LEU A 54 -0.88 -0.36 -1.30
CA LEU A 54 -0.60 -1.24 -0.17
C LEU A 54 -1.41 -2.53 -0.37
N THR A 55 -0.73 -3.67 -0.47
CA THR A 55 -1.39 -4.95 -0.75
C THR A 55 -0.77 -6.10 0.04
N ASN A 56 -1.58 -7.14 0.30
CA ASN A 56 -1.11 -8.42 0.81
C ASN A 56 -0.82 -9.44 -0.30
N ASP A 57 -1.11 -9.10 -1.56
CA ASP A 57 -0.88 -9.93 -2.72
C ASP A 57 0.49 -9.65 -3.35
N THR A 58 1.27 -10.70 -3.60
CA THR A 58 2.62 -10.61 -4.17
C THR A 58 2.67 -10.78 -5.69
N LYS A 59 1.58 -11.20 -6.32
CA LYS A 59 1.56 -11.62 -7.73
C LYS A 59 0.92 -10.59 -8.63
N ASP A 60 -0.25 -10.09 -8.25
CA ASP A 60 -1.12 -9.43 -9.21
C ASP A 60 -0.69 -7.98 -9.51
N PHE A 61 -0.26 -7.24 -8.49
CA PHE A 61 0.16 -5.84 -8.66
C PHE A 61 1.60 -5.69 -9.20
N ALA A 62 2.48 -6.66 -8.95
CA ALA A 62 3.89 -6.56 -9.33
C ALA A 62 4.15 -6.80 -10.84
N ALA A 63 3.13 -7.24 -11.58
CA ALA A 63 3.25 -7.57 -13.00
C ALA A 63 3.19 -6.34 -13.94
N PHE A 64 2.98 -5.13 -13.41
CA PHE A 64 2.85 -3.91 -14.21
C PHE A 64 4.15 -3.09 -14.24
N ASP A 65 4.63 -2.73 -15.43
CA ASP A 65 5.86 -1.94 -15.59
C ASP A 65 5.76 -0.48 -15.09
N THR A 66 4.54 0.02 -14.84
CA THR A 66 4.28 1.41 -14.44
C THR A 66 3.28 1.48 -13.29
N HIS A 67 3.72 2.04 -12.16
CA HIS A 67 2.94 2.31 -10.95
C HIS A 67 3.64 3.34 -10.07
N SER A 68 2.87 4.03 -9.20
CA SER A 68 3.39 5.00 -8.21
C SER A 68 4.10 4.36 -7.01
N GLY A 69 4.24 3.03 -7.03
CA GLY A 69 4.90 2.24 -6.00
C GLY A 69 3.95 1.20 -5.42
N ILE A 70 4.48 0.05 -5.05
CA ILE A 70 3.73 -1.04 -4.41
C ILE A 70 4.47 -1.42 -3.13
N ILE A 71 3.74 -1.49 -2.03
CA ILE A 71 4.23 -2.02 -0.76
C ILE A 71 3.45 -3.29 -0.44
N ILE A 72 4.18 -4.40 -0.39
CA ILE A 72 3.65 -5.70 -0.02
C ILE A 72 3.76 -5.86 1.50
N VAL A 73 2.61 -6.05 2.16
CA VAL A 73 2.53 -6.37 3.59
C VAL A 73 2.48 -7.87 3.84
N PRO A 74 3.24 -8.40 4.81
CA PRO A 74 3.19 -9.81 5.18
C PRO A 74 1.79 -10.27 5.61
N GLN A 75 1.38 -11.47 5.17
CA GLN A 75 0.09 -12.06 5.51
C GLN A 75 0.06 -12.63 6.94
N THR A 76 1.19 -13.13 7.44
CA THR A 76 1.31 -13.81 8.75
C THR A 76 2.33 -13.15 9.68
N ASP A 77 2.07 -13.28 10.98
CA ASP A 77 3.01 -13.05 12.09
C ASP A 77 3.71 -11.68 12.17
N VAL A 78 3.06 -10.62 11.68
CA VAL A 78 3.53 -9.23 11.84
C VAL A 78 2.48 -8.37 12.51
N THR A 79 2.90 -7.57 13.49
CA THR A 79 2.02 -6.64 14.20
C THR A 79 1.77 -5.39 13.36
N ALA A 80 0.64 -4.71 13.60
CA ALA A 80 0.32 -3.45 12.91
C ALA A 80 1.39 -2.36 13.11
N GLY A 81 1.94 -2.28 14.33
CA GLY A 81 3.04 -1.35 14.62
C GLY A 81 4.33 -1.69 13.88
N ALA A 82 4.64 -2.97 13.68
CA ALA A 82 5.81 -3.37 12.89
C ALA A 82 5.64 -3.01 11.40
N VAL A 83 4.44 -3.21 10.83
CA VAL A 83 4.11 -2.78 9.46
C VAL A 83 4.25 -1.25 9.33
N ALA A 84 3.65 -0.48 10.25
CA ALA A 84 3.74 0.97 10.21
C ALA A 84 5.19 1.47 10.37
N GLY A 85 5.96 0.85 11.27
CA GLY A 85 7.39 1.12 11.42
C GLY A 85 8.21 0.82 10.17
N ALA A 86 7.89 -0.24 9.43
CA ALA A 86 8.54 -0.56 8.17
C ALA A 86 8.22 0.48 7.08
N ILE A 87 6.96 0.88 6.96
CA ILE A 87 6.53 1.89 5.98
C ILE A 87 7.13 3.26 6.29
N ASN A 88 7.23 3.64 7.58
CA ASN A 88 7.93 4.84 8.02
C ASN A 88 9.43 4.83 7.63
N ARG A 89 10.09 3.67 7.69
CA ARG A 89 11.47 3.53 7.22
C ARG A 89 11.55 3.70 5.71
N ILE A 90 10.68 3.03 4.97
CA ILE A 90 10.57 3.16 3.51
C ILE A 90 10.40 4.63 3.11
N GLU A 91 9.45 5.35 3.71
CA GLU A 91 9.20 6.76 3.41
C GLU A 91 10.44 7.63 3.59
N ARG A 92 11.28 7.30 4.57
CA ARG A 92 12.49 8.05 4.90
C ARG A 92 13.64 7.82 3.92
N VAL A 93 13.77 6.60 3.40
CA VAL A 93 14.94 6.19 2.60
C VAL A 93 14.65 6.15 1.10
N VAL A 94 13.40 5.96 0.72
CA VAL A 94 12.97 5.90 -0.69
C VAL A 94 12.44 7.27 -1.10
N SER A 95 13.25 8.01 -1.86
CA SER A 95 12.88 9.34 -2.35
C SER A 95 11.82 9.30 -3.47
N ASP A 96 11.82 8.24 -4.28
CA ASP A 96 10.82 8.00 -5.33
C ASP A 96 10.44 6.51 -5.36
N PRO A 97 9.21 6.15 -4.92
CA PRO A 97 8.73 4.78 -4.94
C PRO A 97 8.19 4.34 -6.32
N SER A 98 8.16 5.24 -7.32
CA SER A 98 7.66 4.92 -8.66
C SER A 98 8.38 3.71 -9.24
N THR A 99 7.64 2.77 -9.81
CA THR A 99 8.13 1.48 -10.36
C THR A 99 8.79 0.53 -9.34
N LEU A 100 8.86 0.88 -8.05
CA LEU A 100 9.40 0.01 -7.02
C LEU A 100 8.33 -0.87 -6.38
N VAL A 101 8.65 -2.16 -6.25
CA VAL A 101 7.92 -3.10 -5.41
C VAL A 101 8.74 -3.30 -4.14
N LEU A 102 8.19 -2.86 -3.02
CA LEU A 102 8.82 -2.86 -1.71
C LEU A 102 8.07 -3.81 -0.79
N HIS A 103 8.75 -4.30 0.25
CA HIS A 103 8.13 -5.17 1.24
C HIS A 103 8.17 -4.51 2.61
N ALA A 104 7.02 -4.39 3.26
CA ALA A 104 6.89 -3.87 4.63
C ALA A 104 7.31 -4.96 5.64
N THR A 105 8.58 -5.36 5.59
CA THR A 105 9.16 -6.33 6.50
C THR A 105 9.97 -5.62 7.58
N ASN A 106 10.35 -6.39 8.60
CA ASN A 106 11.17 -5.87 9.69
C ASN A 106 12.67 -5.81 9.34
N TRP A 107 13.06 -6.09 8.09
CA TRP A 107 14.44 -6.14 7.64
C TRP A 107 14.72 -4.90 6.77
N LEU A 108 15.81 -4.19 7.09
CA LEU A 108 16.46 -3.25 6.17
C LEU A 108 17.18 -4.03 5.07
#